data_AF-A0A2T6E144-F1
#
_entry.id   AF-A0A2T6E144-F1
#
_cell.length_a   1.000
_cell.length_b   1.000
_cell.length_c   1.000
_cell.angle_alpha   90.00
_cell.angle_beta   90.00
_cell.angle_gamma   90.00
#
_symmetry.space_group_name_H-M   'P 1'
#
loop_
_entity.id
_entity.type
_entity.pdbx_description
1 polymer ?
#
loop_
_entity_poly.entity_id
_entity_poly.type
_entity_poly.pdbx_seq_one_letter_code
_entity_poly.pdbx_strand_id
1 'polypeptide(L)'
;MYRRKPFKGFRLFLSIPSLMSFFRYTLLLAVLSGLPAIAAEMPPALVGAWKYDPARSTELSPWKSYDLTIQLEGNTLTLKRRLGWARRDYADAISLDLSKSENVVPMPFWPDNRHIGAYSTEGRTARVVAQWLDDRRILRLSTDLILDAQQGPRAVNILSDYKLSANGRQLTLTELRSTRNRPVVYVFTRDAAKP
;
A
#
# COMPACT_ATOMS: atom_id res chain seq x y z
N MET A 1 -100.89 -15.56 -34.33
CA MET A 1 -100.51 -14.49 -35.28
C MET A 1 -99.23 -13.82 -34.77
N TYR A 2 -98.04 -14.31 -35.15
CA TYR A 2 -96.85 -13.56 -35.61
C TYR A 2 -95.63 -14.49 -35.69
N ARG A 3 -95.08 -14.57 -36.89
CA ARG A 3 -93.93 -15.38 -37.36
C ARG A 3 -92.64 -14.61 -37.05
N ARG A 4 -91.58 -15.25 -36.54
CA ARG A 4 -90.18 -14.78 -36.74
C ARG A 4 -89.21 -15.95 -36.97
N LYS A 5 -88.28 -15.67 -37.89
CA LYS A 5 -87.44 -16.54 -38.73
C LYS A 5 -86.18 -17.06 -38.01
N PRO A 6 -85.50 -18.11 -38.54
CA PRO A 6 -84.21 -18.58 -38.03
C PRO A 6 -83.06 -17.73 -38.59
N PHE A 7 -82.02 -17.50 -37.77
CA PHE A 7 -80.76 -16.89 -38.23
C PHE A 7 -79.64 -17.94 -38.31
N LYS A 8 -78.95 -17.89 -39.44
CA LYS A 8 -77.85 -18.75 -39.88
C LYS A 8 -76.55 -18.44 -39.14
N GLY A 9 -75.70 -19.44 -39.04
CA GLY A 9 -74.47 -19.44 -38.26
C GLY A 9 -73.34 -18.53 -38.77
N PHE A 10 -72.37 -18.37 -37.88
CA PHE A 10 -71.06 -17.78 -38.13
C PHE A 10 -70.01 -18.77 -37.60
N ARG A 11 -69.16 -19.29 -38.48
CA ARG A 11 -67.94 -20.01 -38.10
C ARG A 11 -66.81 -18.99 -38.00
N LEU A 12 -66.22 -18.83 -36.82
CA LEU A 12 -65.01 -18.04 -36.61
C LEU A 12 -63.79 -18.94 -36.88
N PHE A 13 -63.03 -18.66 -37.94
CA PHE A 13 -61.69 -19.22 -38.12
C PHE A 13 -60.70 -18.35 -37.34
N LEU A 14 -60.12 -18.88 -36.27
CA LEU A 14 -58.98 -18.27 -35.58
C LEU A 14 -57.69 -18.78 -36.24
N SER A 15 -57.00 -17.85 -36.90
CA SER A 15 -55.65 -18.04 -37.44
C SER A 15 -54.64 -18.07 -36.29
N ILE A 16 -53.86 -19.15 -36.18
CA ILE A 16 -52.76 -19.29 -35.22
C ILE A 16 -51.50 -18.71 -35.87
N PRO A 17 -50.85 -17.67 -35.33
CA PRO A 17 -49.54 -17.26 -35.81
C PRO A 17 -48.44 -18.18 -35.27
N SER A 18 -47.54 -18.58 -36.17
CA SER A 18 -46.45 -19.54 -35.99
C SER A 18 -45.46 -19.20 -34.88
N LEU A 19 -45.26 -20.16 -33.97
CA LEU A 19 -44.39 -20.14 -32.79
C LEU A 19 -42.90 -20.44 -33.13
N MET A 20 -42.33 -19.82 -34.17
CA MET A 20 -40.96 -20.18 -34.65
C MET A 20 -40.00 -18.99 -34.84
N SER A 21 -40.18 -17.86 -34.14
CA SER A 21 -39.27 -16.72 -34.28
C SER A 21 -38.85 -16.03 -32.98
N PHE A 22 -38.89 -16.73 -31.83
CA PHE A 22 -38.46 -16.17 -30.54
C PHE A 22 -37.21 -16.83 -29.92
N PHE A 23 -36.60 -17.81 -30.60
CA PHE A 23 -35.49 -18.59 -30.02
C PHE A 23 -34.08 -18.17 -30.46
N ARG A 24 -33.93 -17.18 -31.34
CA ARG A 24 -32.61 -16.79 -31.89
C ARG A 24 -31.95 -15.58 -31.21
N TYR A 25 -32.65 -14.82 -30.37
CA TYR A 25 -32.10 -13.61 -29.74
C TYR A 25 -31.69 -13.76 -28.27
N THR A 26 -32.00 -14.88 -27.62
CA THR A 26 -31.63 -15.14 -26.22
C THR A 26 -30.21 -15.71 -26.06
N LEU A 27 -29.61 -16.26 -27.12
CA LEU A 27 -28.29 -16.88 -27.04
C LEU A 27 -27.11 -15.90 -27.16
N LEU A 28 -27.34 -14.67 -27.65
CA LEU A 28 -26.28 -13.66 -27.81
C LEU A 28 -26.05 -12.79 -26.57
N LEU A 29 -26.98 -12.78 -25.61
CA LEU A 29 -26.85 -12.00 -24.36
C LEU A 29 -26.18 -12.77 -23.22
N ALA A 30 -26.06 -14.11 -23.33
CA ALA A 30 -25.47 -14.96 -22.29
C ALA A 30 -23.95 -15.16 -22.42
N VAL A 31 -23.33 -14.71 -23.53
CA VAL A 31 -21.89 -14.88 -23.77
C VAL A 31 -21.06 -13.68 -23.28
N LEU A 32 -21.69 -12.52 -23.00
CA LEU A 32 -20.98 -11.32 -22.55
C LEU A 32 -20.89 -11.14 -21.02
N SER A 33 -21.57 -11.96 -20.21
CA SER A 33 -21.64 -11.79 -18.75
C SER A 33 -20.60 -12.60 -17.96
N GLY A 34 -19.71 -13.33 -18.62
CA GLY A 34 -18.84 -14.32 -17.98
C GLY A 34 -17.38 -13.92 -17.76
N LEU A 35 -16.94 -12.72 -18.16
CA LEU A 35 -15.57 -12.29 -17.87
C LEU A 35 -15.52 -11.73 -16.45
N PRO A 36 -14.84 -12.40 -15.48
CA PRO A 36 -14.57 -11.77 -14.21
C PRO A 36 -13.74 -10.51 -14.50
N ALA A 37 -14.29 -9.34 -14.18
CA ALA A 37 -13.51 -8.11 -14.17
C ALA A 37 -12.43 -8.29 -13.10
N ILE A 38 -11.22 -8.64 -13.52
CA ILE A 38 -10.04 -8.56 -12.67
C ILE A 38 -9.82 -7.06 -12.46
N ALA A 39 -10.42 -6.52 -11.39
CA ALA A 39 -10.10 -5.18 -10.93
C ALA A 39 -8.62 -5.21 -10.53
N ALA A 40 -7.77 -4.57 -11.34
CA ALA A 40 -6.40 -4.32 -10.94
C ALA A 40 -6.46 -3.49 -9.65
N GLU A 41 -6.04 -4.08 -8.54
CA GLU A 41 -5.97 -3.37 -7.27
C GLU A 41 -4.99 -2.21 -7.45
N MET A 42 -5.48 -0.98 -7.39
CA MET A 42 -4.61 0.18 -7.52
C MET A 42 -3.54 0.10 -6.43
N PRO A 43 -2.26 0.38 -6.77
CA PRO A 43 -1.20 0.40 -5.79
C PRO A 43 -1.56 1.40 -4.69
N PRO A 44 -1.20 1.12 -3.42
CA PRO A 44 -1.42 2.06 -2.34
C PRO A 44 -0.85 3.42 -2.73
N ALA A 45 -1.63 4.49 -2.52
CA ALA A 45 -1.21 5.84 -2.91
C ALA A 45 0.09 6.29 -2.22
N LEU A 46 0.53 5.59 -1.17
CA LEU A 46 1.78 5.82 -0.46
C LEU A 46 3.03 5.39 -1.26
N VAL A 47 2.87 4.49 -2.25
CA VAL A 47 3.92 4.10 -3.20
C VAL A 47 4.40 5.34 -3.98
N GLY A 48 5.72 5.42 -4.19
CA GLY A 48 6.37 6.50 -4.92
C GLY A 48 7.62 7.05 -4.23
N ALA A 49 8.14 8.15 -4.78
CA ALA A 49 9.30 8.86 -4.27
C ALA A 49 8.89 10.06 -3.39
N TRP A 50 9.66 10.27 -2.32
CA TRP A 50 9.36 11.18 -1.24
C TRP A 50 10.63 11.94 -0.84
N LYS A 51 10.52 13.26 -0.77
CA LYS A 51 11.62 14.17 -0.44
C LYS A 51 11.42 14.77 0.94
N TYR A 52 12.42 14.63 1.81
CA TYR A 52 12.41 15.17 3.16
C TYR A 52 12.29 16.69 3.22
N ASP A 53 11.44 17.17 4.12
CA ASP A 53 11.24 18.58 4.42
C ASP A 53 11.89 18.92 5.78
N PRO A 54 13.07 19.59 5.80
CA PRO A 54 13.77 19.91 7.04
C PRO A 54 13.01 20.89 7.93
N ALA A 55 12.16 21.76 7.37
CA ALA A 55 11.49 22.81 8.15
C ALA A 55 10.35 22.26 9.01
N ARG A 56 9.83 21.07 8.66
CA ARG A 56 8.69 20.44 9.34
C ARG A 56 9.05 19.12 10.03
N SER A 57 10.34 18.80 10.08
CA SER A 57 10.82 17.52 10.59
C SER A 57 11.66 17.66 11.85
N THR A 58 11.74 16.57 12.60
CA THR A 58 12.77 16.38 13.63
C THR A 58 14.14 16.38 12.98
N GLU A 59 15.12 16.95 13.68
CA GLU A 59 16.49 17.04 13.20
C GLU A 59 17.07 15.63 12.89
N LEU A 60 17.64 15.49 11.69
CA LEU A 60 18.06 14.23 11.07
C LEU A 60 19.54 13.90 11.35
N SER A 61 20.16 14.43 12.42
CA SER A 61 21.62 14.30 12.64
C SER A 61 22.11 12.85 12.56
N PRO A 62 23.21 12.60 11.82
CA PRO A 62 24.14 13.58 11.24
C PRO A 62 23.77 14.04 9.82
N TRP A 63 22.60 13.72 9.29
CA TRP A 63 22.23 13.94 7.89
C TRP A 63 21.46 15.26 7.70
N LYS A 64 21.38 15.73 6.45
CA LYS A 64 20.61 16.93 6.07
C LYS A 64 19.59 16.67 4.96
N SER A 65 19.74 15.60 4.20
CA SER A 65 18.74 15.15 3.23
C SER A 65 18.35 13.69 3.49
N TYR A 66 17.09 13.38 3.19
CA TYR A 66 16.55 12.03 3.19
C TYR A 66 15.61 11.88 1.99
N ASP A 67 16.03 11.07 1.02
CA ASP A 67 15.18 10.61 -0.07
C ASP A 67 14.63 9.23 0.27
N LEU A 68 13.31 9.08 0.25
CA LEU A 68 12.61 7.84 0.53
C LEU A 68 11.88 7.38 -0.73
N THR A 69 12.00 6.11 -1.07
CA THR A 69 11.20 5.48 -2.12
C THR A 69 10.50 4.26 -1.55
N ILE A 70 9.20 4.19 -1.78
CA ILE A 70 8.36 3.08 -1.34
C ILE A 70 7.83 2.40 -2.58
N GLN A 71 8.09 1.11 -2.72
CA GLN A 71 7.71 0.30 -3.88
C GLN A 71 6.91 -0.91 -3.42
N LEU A 72 5.92 -1.32 -4.20
CA LEU A 72 5.13 -2.53 -3.94
C LEU A 72 5.03 -3.33 -5.23
N GLU A 73 5.55 -4.55 -5.20
CA GLU A 73 5.52 -5.51 -6.32
C GLU A 73 4.89 -6.80 -5.82
N GLY A 74 3.60 -7.01 -6.14
CA GLY A 74 2.81 -8.08 -5.53
C GLY A 74 2.78 -7.93 -4.01
N ASN A 75 3.25 -8.95 -3.29
CA ASN A 75 3.38 -8.92 -1.83
C ASN A 75 4.74 -8.40 -1.34
N THR A 76 5.64 -7.98 -2.23
CA THR A 76 6.97 -7.48 -1.82
C THR A 76 6.93 -5.96 -1.69
N LEU A 77 7.01 -5.47 -0.45
CA LEU A 77 7.19 -4.07 -0.12
C LEU A 77 8.68 -3.76 -0.03
N THR A 78 9.18 -2.80 -0.81
CA THR A 78 10.56 -2.33 -0.72
C THR A 78 10.62 -0.87 -0.29
N LEU A 79 11.38 -0.60 0.77
CA LEU A 79 11.66 0.74 1.29
C LEU A 79 13.12 1.04 1.02
N LYS A 80 13.38 2.03 0.18
CA LYS A 80 14.73 2.53 -0.11
C LYS A 80 14.92 3.88 0.55
N ARG A 81 16.00 4.07 1.30
CA ARG A 81 16.38 5.38 1.82
C ARG A 81 17.76 5.77 1.32
N ARG A 82 17.93 7.06 1.06
CA ARG A 82 19.22 7.69 0.80
C ARG A 82 19.36 8.92 1.70
N LEU A 83 20.37 8.90 2.54
CA LEU A 83 20.69 9.92 3.52
C LEU A 83 21.96 10.65 3.07
N GLY A 84 21.94 11.98 3.11
CA GLY A 84 23.03 12.80 2.59
C GLY A 84 23.39 13.97 3.50
N TRP A 85 24.68 14.26 3.60
CA TRP A 85 25.21 15.52 4.13
C TRP A 85 26.64 15.78 3.65
N ALA A 86 26.84 16.86 2.90
CA ALA A 86 28.13 17.21 2.29
C ALA A 86 28.71 16.01 1.50
N ARG A 87 29.89 15.51 1.88
CA ARG A 87 30.54 14.35 1.23
C ARG A 87 30.02 13.00 1.75
N ARG A 88 29.15 12.98 2.77
CA ARG A 88 28.58 11.76 3.32
C ARG A 88 27.31 11.41 2.55
N ASP A 89 27.26 10.19 2.08
CA ASP A 89 26.12 9.61 1.40
C ASP A 89 25.96 8.17 1.88
N TYR A 90 24.75 7.80 2.24
CA TYR A 90 24.41 6.46 2.67
C TYR A 90 23.10 6.06 2.04
N ALA A 91 23.04 4.86 1.46
CA ALA A 91 21.82 4.31 0.91
C ALA A 91 21.64 2.88 1.39
N ASP A 92 20.39 2.51 1.66
CA ASP A 92 20.00 1.13 1.87
C ASP A 92 18.60 0.85 1.32
N ALA A 93 18.25 -0.43 1.34
CA ALA A 93 16.95 -0.92 0.95
C ALA A 93 16.57 -2.08 1.88
N ILE A 94 15.33 -2.07 2.37
CA ILE A 94 14.72 -3.24 3.00
C ILE A 94 13.58 -3.73 2.13
N SER A 95 13.52 -5.04 1.91
CA SER A 95 12.44 -5.71 1.19
C SER A 95 11.72 -6.64 2.16
N LEU A 96 10.40 -6.51 2.22
CA LEU A 96 9.52 -7.18 3.15
C LEU A 96 8.48 -7.95 2.36
N ASP A 97 8.33 -9.23 2.64
CA ASP A 97 7.24 -10.05 2.13
C ASP A 97 6.02 -9.87 3.06
N LEU A 98 4.99 -9.23 2.54
CA LEU A 98 3.74 -8.92 3.24
C LEU A 98 2.85 -10.15 3.45
N SER A 99 3.17 -11.30 2.86
CA SER A 99 2.48 -12.56 3.16
C SER A 99 2.97 -13.21 4.47
N LYS A 100 4.14 -12.78 4.97
CA LYS A 100 4.73 -13.30 6.19
C LYS A 100 4.26 -12.49 7.40
N SER A 101 4.04 -13.19 8.51
CA SER A 101 3.77 -12.54 9.80
C SER A 101 4.99 -11.77 10.32
N GLU A 102 6.21 -12.16 9.91
CA GLU A 102 7.47 -11.53 10.28
C GLU A 102 8.52 -11.69 9.17
N ASN A 103 9.34 -10.67 8.97
CA ASN A 103 10.48 -10.66 8.06
C ASN A 103 11.79 -10.53 8.85
N VAL A 104 12.81 -11.30 8.50
CA VAL A 104 14.17 -11.13 9.02
C VAL A 104 15.02 -10.49 7.93
N VAL A 105 15.51 -9.28 8.16
CA VAL A 105 16.26 -8.50 7.17
C VAL A 105 17.66 -8.13 7.67
N PRO A 106 18.66 -8.04 6.79
CA PRO A 106 19.98 -7.50 7.15
C PRO A 106 19.86 -6.07 7.69
N MET A 107 20.61 -5.77 8.75
CA MET A 107 20.72 -4.42 9.33
C MET A 107 22.20 -4.14 9.61
N PRO A 108 23.06 -4.02 8.58
CA PRO A 108 24.51 -3.89 8.77
C PRO A 108 24.90 -2.54 9.38
N PHE A 109 24.00 -1.55 9.35
CA PHE A 109 24.28 -0.21 9.82
C PHE A 109 23.02 0.47 10.38
N TRP A 110 23.22 1.27 11.43
CA TRP A 110 22.20 2.11 12.03
C TRP A 110 22.51 3.59 11.74
N PRO A 111 21.82 4.24 10.78
CA PRO A 111 22.16 5.60 10.37
C PRO A 111 21.66 6.69 11.33
N ASP A 112 20.70 6.37 12.20
CA ASP A 112 19.99 7.37 12.98
C ASP A 112 20.71 7.73 14.28
N ASN A 113 20.72 9.03 14.62
CA ASN A 113 21.20 9.54 15.91
C ASN A 113 22.62 9.07 16.29
N ARG A 114 23.55 8.98 15.32
CA ARG A 114 24.95 8.52 15.53
C ARG A 114 25.68 9.17 16.72
N HIS A 115 25.31 10.37 17.14
CA HIS A 115 25.91 11.06 18.27
C HIS A 115 25.68 10.37 19.63
N ILE A 116 24.74 9.42 19.74
CA ILE A 116 24.47 8.71 21.00
C ILE A 116 25.35 7.47 21.21
N GLY A 117 26.26 7.17 20.27
CA GLY A 117 27.18 6.04 20.41
C GLY A 117 26.51 4.67 20.34
N ALA A 118 25.36 4.57 19.67
CA ALA A 118 24.67 3.30 19.39
C ALA A 118 24.82 2.94 17.91
N TYR A 119 25.12 1.67 17.62
CA TYR A 119 25.44 1.21 16.28
C TYR A 119 24.84 -0.17 16.00
N SER A 120 24.64 -0.48 14.71
CA SER A 120 24.53 -1.85 14.24
C SER A 120 25.82 -2.22 13.52
N THR A 121 26.20 -3.49 13.61
CA THR A 121 27.42 -4.05 13.04
C THR A 121 27.10 -5.06 11.92
N GLU A 122 28.08 -5.37 11.08
CA GLU A 122 27.92 -6.31 9.98
C GLU A 122 27.45 -7.70 10.50
N GLY A 123 26.53 -8.33 9.77
CA GLY A 123 25.92 -9.61 10.17
C GLY A 123 24.74 -9.48 11.13
N ARG A 124 24.43 -8.29 11.66
CA ARG A 124 23.20 -8.06 12.43
C ARG A 124 21.97 -8.09 11.53
N THR A 125 20.86 -8.56 12.09
CA THR A 125 19.54 -8.57 11.47
C THR A 125 18.54 -7.80 12.30
N ALA A 126 17.44 -7.40 11.66
CA ALA A 126 16.25 -6.90 12.31
C ALA A 126 15.06 -7.81 11.98
N ARG A 127 14.15 -7.95 12.93
CA ARG A 127 12.85 -8.59 12.71
C ARG A 127 11.81 -7.51 12.47
N VAL A 128 11.10 -7.57 11.35
CA VAL A 128 10.20 -6.53 10.89
C VAL A 128 8.82 -7.14 10.63
N VAL A 129 7.81 -6.60 11.30
CA VAL A 129 6.40 -6.86 11.00
C VAL A 129 5.85 -5.65 10.26
N ALA A 130 5.23 -5.87 9.10
CA ALA A 130 4.63 -4.81 8.28
C ALA A 130 3.12 -4.99 8.22
N GLN A 131 2.38 -3.89 8.37
CA GLN A 131 0.92 -3.89 8.32
C GLN A 131 0.39 -2.65 7.61
N TRP A 132 -0.58 -2.86 6.72
CA TRP A 132 -1.41 -1.78 6.19
C TRP A 132 -2.57 -1.49 7.14
N LEU A 133 -2.80 -0.21 7.41
CA LEU A 133 -3.90 0.30 8.21
C LEU A 133 -4.63 1.40 7.43
N ASP A 134 -5.83 1.77 7.88
CA ASP A 134 -6.63 2.89 7.32
C ASP A 134 -6.75 2.79 5.79
N ASP A 135 -7.31 1.69 5.29
CA ASP A 135 -7.47 1.41 3.85
C ASP A 135 -6.17 1.59 3.05
N ARG A 136 -5.05 1.10 3.60
CA ARG A 136 -3.69 1.18 3.03
C ARG A 136 -3.13 2.61 2.91
N ARG A 137 -3.68 3.58 3.67
CA ARG A 137 -3.13 4.94 3.80
C ARG A 137 -2.03 5.06 4.84
N ILE A 138 -1.93 4.06 5.72
CA ILE A 138 -0.88 3.97 6.73
C ILE A 138 -0.15 2.64 6.54
N LEU A 139 1.17 2.72 6.37
CA LEU A 139 2.06 1.59 6.51
C LEU A 139 2.70 1.65 7.89
N ARG A 140 2.48 0.64 8.71
CA ARG A 140 3.10 0.47 10.02
C ARG A 140 4.17 -0.61 9.95
N LEU A 141 5.36 -0.30 10.47
CA LEU A 141 6.41 -1.27 10.71
C LEU A 141 6.69 -1.37 12.20
N SER A 142 6.76 -2.59 12.74
CA SER A 142 7.37 -2.85 14.05
C SER A 142 8.70 -3.55 13.82
N THR A 143 9.79 -2.92 14.22
CA THR A 143 11.16 -3.39 13.98
C THR A 143 11.84 -3.68 15.31
N ASP A 144 12.16 -4.95 15.55
CA ASP A 144 13.01 -5.38 16.66
C ASP A 144 14.45 -5.55 16.17
N LEU A 145 15.39 -4.96 16.87
CA LEU A 145 16.82 -5.10 16.59
C LEU A 145 17.66 -5.05 17.87
N ILE A 146 18.92 -5.43 17.74
CA ILE A 146 19.92 -5.28 18.80
C ILE A 146 20.94 -4.25 18.32
N LEU A 147 21.11 -3.18 19.11
CA LEU A 147 22.15 -2.20 18.90
C LEU A 147 23.30 -2.44 19.87
N ASP A 148 24.51 -2.28 19.38
CA ASP A 148 25.71 -2.22 20.20
C ASP A 148 25.82 -0.81 20.79
N ALA A 149 26.02 -0.74 22.11
CA ALA A 149 26.24 0.51 22.84
C ALA A 149 27.43 0.34 23.79
N GLN A 150 27.95 1.45 24.32
CA GLN A 150 29.10 1.42 25.25
C GLN A 150 28.87 0.52 26.47
N GLN A 151 27.63 0.40 26.93
CA GLN A 151 27.24 -0.42 28.08
C GLN A 151 26.84 -1.86 27.69
N GLY A 152 27.24 -2.30 26.49
CA GLY A 152 26.90 -3.58 25.90
C GLY A 152 25.65 -3.54 24.99
N PRO A 153 25.27 -4.70 24.41
CA PRO A 153 24.14 -4.79 23.50
C PRO A 153 22.82 -4.38 24.14
N ARG A 154 21.92 -3.77 23.37
CA ARG A 154 20.59 -3.33 23.81
C ARG A 154 19.55 -3.70 22.77
N ALA A 155 18.50 -4.39 23.23
CA ALA A 155 17.33 -4.62 22.41
C ALA A 155 16.54 -3.31 22.25
N VAL A 156 16.18 -2.98 21.02
CA VAL A 156 15.40 -1.80 20.66
C VAL A 156 14.24 -2.24 19.80
N ASN A 157 13.05 -1.75 20.14
CA ASN A 157 11.88 -1.82 19.28
C ASN A 157 11.61 -0.42 18.71
N ILE A 158 11.27 -0.40 17.43
CA ILE A 158 10.94 0.81 16.68
C ILE A 158 9.62 0.61 15.97
N LEU A 159 8.63 1.43 16.33
CA LEU A 159 7.37 1.50 15.62
C LEU A 159 7.43 2.68 14.64
N SER A 160 7.38 2.39 13.35
CA SER A 160 7.43 3.38 12.28
C SER A 160 6.10 3.43 11.53
N ASP A 161 5.39 4.56 11.66
CA ASP A 161 4.13 4.82 10.96
C ASP A 161 4.36 5.79 9.80
N TYR A 162 4.22 5.30 8.57
CA TYR A 162 4.21 6.09 7.35
C TYR A 162 2.76 6.41 7.00
N LYS A 163 2.35 7.67 7.22
CA LYS A 163 0.97 8.13 7.03
C LYS A 163 0.85 9.09 5.86
N LEU A 164 -0.02 8.74 4.91
CA LEU A 164 -0.33 9.58 3.77
C LEU A 164 -1.42 10.61 4.11
N SER A 165 -1.12 11.88 3.87
CA SER A 165 -2.10 12.96 3.91
C SER A 165 -3.28 12.73 2.95
N ALA A 166 -4.45 13.30 3.24
CA ALA A 166 -5.65 13.08 2.43
C ALA A 166 -5.49 13.54 0.97
N ASN A 167 -4.67 14.55 0.71
CA ASN A 167 -4.40 15.04 -0.65
C ASN A 167 -3.32 14.23 -1.39
N GLY A 168 -2.72 13.21 -0.75
CA GLY A 168 -1.70 12.35 -1.35
C GLY A 168 -0.33 13.00 -1.58
N ARG A 169 -0.13 14.26 -1.16
CA ARG A 169 1.09 15.04 -1.47
C ARG A 169 2.12 15.07 -0.35
N GLN A 170 1.69 14.77 0.87
CA GLN A 170 2.56 14.68 2.04
C GLN A 170 2.52 13.27 2.64
N LEU A 171 3.71 12.77 2.99
CA LEU A 171 3.92 11.59 3.80
C LEU A 171 4.52 12.03 5.13
N THR A 172 4.02 11.48 6.23
CA THR A 172 4.60 11.70 7.57
C THR A 172 5.05 10.38 8.12
N LEU A 173 6.35 10.24 8.41
CA LEU A 173 6.91 9.13 9.16
C LEU A 173 6.97 9.54 10.63
N THR A 174 6.29 8.80 11.50
CA THR A 174 6.44 8.92 12.95
C THR A 174 7.11 7.67 13.48
N GLU A 175 8.24 7.84 14.17
CA GLU A 175 8.95 6.75 14.84
C GLU A 175 8.82 6.89 16.36
N LEU A 176 8.35 5.81 16.99
CA LEU A 176 8.41 5.60 18.43
C LEU A 176 9.48 4.56 18.72
N ARG A 177 10.38 4.86 19.64
CA ARG A 177 11.46 3.94 20.02
C ARG A 177 11.37 3.60 21.49
N SER A 178 11.54 2.33 21.83
CA SER A 178 11.47 1.86 23.23
C SER A 178 12.46 2.57 24.16
N THR A 179 13.56 3.12 23.62
CA THR A 179 14.62 3.80 24.35
C THR A 179 14.53 5.32 24.35
N ARG A 180 13.45 5.91 23.78
CA ARG A 180 13.28 7.36 23.67
C ARG A 180 11.86 7.78 24.03
N ASN A 181 11.73 8.77 24.90
CA ASN A 181 10.45 9.28 25.40
C ASN A 181 9.72 10.27 24.47
N ARG A 182 10.35 10.67 23.36
CA ARG A 182 9.79 11.60 22.38
C ARG A 182 9.79 10.97 20.98
N PRO A 183 8.68 11.09 20.23
CA PRO A 183 8.66 10.65 18.85
C PRO A 183 9.74 11.35 18.02
N VAL A 184 10.18 10.67 16.98
CA VAL A 184 10.87 11.29 15.86
C VAL A 184 9.86 11.41 14.72
N VAL A 185 9.73 12.60 14.15
CA VAL A 185 8.76 12.86 13.09
C VAL A 185 9.49 13.41 11.88
N TYR A 186 9.35 12.74 10.74
CA TYR A 186 9.86 13.22 9.46
C TYR A 186 8.70 13.47 8.50
N VAL A 187 8.69 14.66 7.90
CA VAL A 187 7.70 15.07 6.91
C VAL A 187 8.37 15.04 5.54
N PHE A 188 7.68 14.44 4.59
CA PHE A 188 8.12 14.37 3.20
C PHE A 188 7.08 14.96 2.27
N THR A 189 7.54 15.57 1.19
CA THR A 189 6.72 15.96 0.04
C THR A 189 6.91 14.96 -1.09
N ARG A 190 5.85 14.65 -1.83
CA ARG A 190 5.96 13.78 -3.00
C ARG A 190 6.93 14.38 -4.01
N ASP A 191 7.88 13.56 -4.46
CA ASP A 191 8.83 13.95 -5.49
C ASP A 191 8.17 13.75 -6.86
N ALA A 192 7.65 14.83 -7.43
CA ALA A 192 6.99 14.78 -8.74
C ALA A 192 7.94 14.47 -9.90
N ALA A 193 9.26 14.50 -9.68
CA ALA A 193 10.26 14.22 -10.71
C ALA A 193 10.57 12.72 -10.87
N LYS A 194 10.06 11.85 -9.99
CA LYS A 194 10.27 10.39 -10.05
C LYS A 194 8.92 9.66 -9.94
N PRO A 195 8.51 8.94 -11.00
CA PRO A 195 7.27 8.16 -10.98
C PRO A 195 7.31 7.03 -9.94
#